data_AF-A7EST9-F1
#
_entry.id   AF-A7EST9-F1
#
_cell.length_a   1.000
_cell.length_b   1.000
_cell.length_c   1.000
_cell.angle_alpha   90.00
_cell.angle_beta   90.00
_cell.angle_gamma   90.00
#
_symmetry.space_group_name_H-M   'P 1'
#
loop_
_entity.id
_entity.type
_entity.pdbx_description
1 polymer ?
#
loop_
_entity_poly.entity_id
_entity_poly.type
_entity_poly.pdbx_seq_one_letter_code
_entity_poly.pdbx_strand_id
1 'polypeptide(L)'
;MSSSTSSANQNILLTPSSNLIKSGQILNPDKLPRPIIFLSGTTNYNKDETRWQQTLADALFTPLSTTSTSTSNNTNHSNPITIIDPFNPAWDSTWREATSDEKFVTQVDFELQALELADIVVVGLIGEDVQAGKIGAGGTALVELGVAMKRGEKKGIKVLVCVEGGFWKEAYVAVLCERFGVERFGDLMALVRGLQWEVDCWGMDGSD
;
A
#
# COMPACT_ATOMS: atom_id res chain seq x y z
N MET A 1 -20.28 29.94 3.21
CA MET A 1 -19.28 29.05 2.57
C MET A 1 -18.43 28.47 3.67
N SER A 2 -18.80 27.28 4.17
CA SER A 2 -18.08 26.64 5.26
C SER A 2 -16.86 25.94 4.68
N SER A 3 -15.68 26.49 4.94
CA SER A 3 -14.41 25.81 4.70
C SER A 3 -14.33 24.62 5.64
N SER A 4 -14.63 23.42 5.14
CA SER A 4 -14.33 22.17 5.84
C SER A 4 -12.82 21.97 5.84
N THR A 5 -12.16 22.51 6.87
CA THR A 5 -10.83 22.09 7.29
C THR A 5 -10.88 20.58 7.54
N SER A 6 -10.33 19.80 6.60
CA SER A 6 -10.04 18.38 6.83
C SER A 6 -9.17 18.30 8.09
N SER A 7 -9.66 17.60 9.10
CA SER A 7 -9.03 17.57 10.42
C SER A 7 -7.71 16.80 10.31
N ALA A 8 -6.62 17.38 10.79
CA ALA A 8 -5.27 16.80 10.75
C ALA A 8 -5.10 15.50 11.59
N ASN A 9 -6.19 14.91 12.09
CA ASN A 9 -6.18 13.85 13.11
C ASN A 9 -6.95 12.58 12.71
N GLN A 10 -7.12 12.30 11.41
CA GLN A 10 -7.82 11.10 10.94
C GLN A 10 -6.99 10.32 9.93
N ASN A 11 -7.14 9.00 9.93
CA ASN A 11 -6.60 8.14 8.90
C ASN A 11 -7.14 8.55 7.53
N ILE A 12 -6.29 8.49 6.51
CA ILE A 12 -6.66 8.82 5.12
C ILE A 12 -6.48 7.59 4.24
N LEU A 13 -7.51 7.25 3.46
CA LEU A 13 -7.41 6.32 2.34
C LEU A 13 -7.50 7.10 1.03
N LEU A 14 -6.42 7.06 0.24
CA LEU A 14 -6.35 7.66 -1.08
C LEU A 14 -6.49 6.58 -2.14
N THR A 15 -7.42 6.77 -3.06
CA THR A 15 -7.52 6.03 -4.32
C THR A 15 -7.43 7.03 -5.48
N PRO A 16 -7.24 6.59 -6.73
CA PRO A 16 -7.26 7.48 -7.90
C PRO A 16 -8.54 8.33 -8.01
N SER A 17 -9.63 7.92 -7.38
CA SER A 17 -10.92 8.62 -7.38
C SER A 17 -11.15 9.52 -6.15
N SER A 18 -10.19 9.60 -5.21
CA SER A 18 -10.33 10.44 -4.01
C SER A 18 -10.35 11.94 -4.36
N ASN A 19 -11.11 12.72 -3.59
CA ASN A 19 -11.23 14.18 -3.76
C ASN A 19 -9.92 14.97 -3.54
N LEU A 20 -8.90 14.32 -2.95
CA LEU A 20 -7.55 14.84 -2.80
C LEU A 20 -6.67 14.60 -4.04
N ILE A 21 -7.22 14.02 -5.10
CA ILE A 21 -6.54 13.76 -6.37
C ILE A 21 -7.06 14.72 -7.44
N LYS A 22 -6.15 15.34 -8.21
CA LYS A 22 -6.49 16.15 -9.37
C LYS A 22 -5.57 15.81 -10.53
N SER A 23 -6.15 15.34 -11.64
CA SER A 23 -5.39 14.97 -12.85
C SER A 23 -4.24 14.00 -12.53
N GLY A 24 -4.50 12.98 -11.72
CA GLY A 24 -3.50 11.98 -11.30
C GLY A 24 -2.54 12.42 -10.20
N GLN A 25 -2.62 13.67 -9.74
CA GLN A 25 -1.71 14.19 -8.72
C GLN A 25 -2.39 14.31 -7.35
N ILE A 26 -1.70 13.81 -6.32
CA ILE A 26 -2.04 13.98 -4.91
C ILE A 26 -1.82 15.45 -4.51
N LEU A 27 -2.87 16.09 -4.00
CA LEU A 27 -2.86 17.49 -3.59
C LEU A 27 -2.25 17.66 -2.19
N ASN A 28 -1.32 18.62 -2.06
CA ASN A 28 -0.64 18.96 -0.79
C ASN A 28 -0.07 17.73 -0.04
N PRO A 29 0.78 16.91 -0.68
CA PRO A 29 1.25 15.66 -0.09
C PRO A 29 1.98 15.86 1.25
N ASP A 30 2.62 17.01 1.45
CA ASP A 30 3.30 17.36 2.72
C ASP A 30 2.35 17.50 3.92
N LYS A 31 1.04 17.57 3.68
CA LYS A 31 0.00 17.66 4.73
C LYS A 31 -0.62 16.31 5.08
N LEU A 32 -0.22 15.23 4.40
CA LEU A 32 -0.74 13.90 4.68
C LEU A 32 -0.17 13.35 6.00
N PRO A 33 -1.00 12.71 6.83
CA PRO A 33 -0.53 11.99 8.01
C PRO A 33 0.50 10.92 7.64
N ARG A 34 1.53 10.77 8.49
CA ARG A 34 2.61 9.80 8.30
C ARG A 34 2.55 8.68 9.35
N PRO A 35 2.89 7.43 8.96
CA PRO A 35 3.49 7.04 7.68
C PRO A 35 2.51 7.08 6.50
N ILE A 36 3.06 7.36 5.31
CA ILE A 36 2.38 7.14 4.04
C ILE A 36 2.70 5.73 3.54
N ILE A 37 1.67 4.89 3.41
CA ILE A 37 1.77 3.49 3.00
C ILE A 37 1.25 3.36 1.57
N PHE A 38 2.07 2.89 0.63
CA PHE A 38 1.62 2.59 -0.74
C PHE A 38 1.42 1.09 -0.93
N LEU A 39 0.24 0.71 -1.45
CA LEU A 39 -0.17 -0.68 -1.67
C LEU A 39 0.07 -1.12 -3.12
N SER A 40 1.34 -1.27 -3.50
CA SER A 40 1.74 -1.87 -4.78
C SER A 40 1.34 -3.35 -4.84
N GLY A 41 1.12 -3.88 -6.03
CA GLY A 41 0.81 -5.30 -6.20
C GLY A 41 -0.31 -5.59 -7.18
N THR A 42 -0.82 -6.82 -7.11
CA THR A 42 -2.02 -7.21 -7.82
C THR A 42 -3.23 -6.45 -7.28
N THR A 43 -4.08 -5.89 -8.15
CA THR A 43 -5.27 -5.12 -7.73
C THR A 43 -6.56 -5.93 -7.76
N ASN A 44 -6.47 -7.23 -8.09
CA ASN A 44 -7.56 -8.22 -8.16
C ASN A 44 -8.87 -7.62 -8.67
N TYR A 45 -8.93 -7.35 -9.98
CA TYR A 45 -10.13 -6.81 -10.64
C TYR A 45 -11.30 -7.79 -10.74
N ASN A 46 -11.12 -9.03 -10.27
CA ASN A 46 -12.20 -10.00 -10.22
C ASN A 46 -13.25 -9.54 -9.22
N LYS A 47 -14.49 -9.31 -9.69
CA LYS A 47 -15.58 -8.78 -8.87
C LYS A 47 -16.04 -9.74 -7.78
N ASP A 48 -15.70 -11.02 -7.91
CA ASP A 48 -16.07 -12.08 -6.97
C ASP A 48 -15.04 -12.26 -5.86
N GLU A 49 -13.91 -11.53 -5.91
CA GLU A 49 -12.85 -11.58 -4.89
C GLU A 49 -12.87 -10.33 -4.01
N THR A 50 -12.64 -10.54 -2.70
CA THR A 50 -12.33 -9.42 -1.80
C THR A 50 -10.90 -8.95 -2.08
N ARG A 51 -10.73 -7.66 -2.39
CA ARG A 51 -9.41 -7.07 -2.62
C ARG A 51 -8.59 -7.08 -1.34
N TRP A 52 -7.36 -7.58 -1.41
CA TRP A 52 -6.46 -7.63 -0.26
C TRP A 52 -6.12 -6.23 0.27
N GLN A 53 -6.09 -5.20 -0.60
CA GLN A 53 -5.90 -3.82 -0.18
C GLN A 53 -7.01 -3.35 0.76
N GLN A 54 -8.26 -3.71 0.47
CA GLN A 54 -9.42 -3.36 1.31
C GLN A 54 -9.29 -4.04 2.67
N THR A 55 -9.04 -5.35 2.70
CA THR A 55 -8.86 -6.09 3.94
C THR A 55 -7.71 -5.54 4.80
N LEU A 56 -6.59 -5.18 4.18
CA LEU A 56 -5.45 -4.60 4.88
C LEU A 56 -5.78 -3.21 5.43
N ALA A 57 -6.41 -2.34 4.63
CA ALA A 57 -6.80 -1.00 5.05
C ALA A 57 -7.80 -1.06 6.22
N ASP A 58 -8.82 -1.92 6.13
CA ASP A 58 -9.80 -2.11 7.19
C ASP A 58 -9.15 -2.62 8.49
N ALA A 59 -8.17 -3.53 8.38
CA ALA A 59 -7.45 -4.04 9.54
C ALA A 59 -6.62 -2.96 10.25
N LEU A 60 -5.92 -2.10 9.49
CA LEU A 60 -5.14 -1.00 10.07
C LEU A 60 -6.00 0.14 10.63
N PHE A 61 -7.18 0.38 10.04
CA PHE A 61 -8.07 1.46 10.47
C PHE A 61 -9.00 1.05 11.61
N THR A 62 -9.22 -0.25 11.82
CA THR A 62 -9.99 -0.74 12.95
C THR A 62 -9.16 -0.62 14.21
N PRO A 63 -9.62 0.11 15.25
CA PRO A 63 -8.92 0.14 16.53
C PRO A 63 -8.80 -1.28 17.06
N LEU A 64 -7.59 -1.69 17.44
CA LEU A 64 -7.39 -2.96 18.11
C LEU A 64 -8.22 -2.93 19.41
N SER A 65 -9.42 -3.52 19.38
CA SER A 65 -10.18 -3.79 20.60
C SER A 65 -9.40 -4.85 21.33
N THR A 66 -8.46 -4.40 22.17
CA THR A 66 -7.78 -5.27 23.10
C THR A 66 -8.84 -5.96 23.94
N THR A 67 -8.96 -7.27 23.77
CA THR A 67 -9.53 -8.17 24.76
C THR A 67 -8.61 -8.16 25.98
N SER A 68 -8.62 -7.05 26.71
CA SER A 68 -8.03 -6.90 28.02
C SER A 68 -9.10 -6.28 28.90
N THR A 69 -9.79 -7.15 29.64
CA THR A 69 -10.47 -6.80 30.88
C THR A 69 -9.45 -6.15 31.81
N SER A 70 -9.22 -4.85 31.67
CA SER A 70 -8.40 -4.04 32.57
C SER A 70 -8.86 -2.60 32.44
N THR A 71 -9.59 -2.15 33.46
CA THR A 71 -10.03 -0.78 33.68
C THR A 71 -8.83 0.16 33.70
N SER A 72 -8.53 0.78 32.55
CA SER A 72 -7.54 1.85 32.42
C SER A 72 -7.94 2.74 31.26
N ASN A 73 -8.33 3.98 31.57
CA ASN A 73 -8.67 5.04 30.62
C ASN A 73 -7.42 5.56 29.88
N ASN A 74 -6.68 4.67 29.19
CA ASN A 74 -5.64 5.10 28.26
C ASN A 74 -6.29 5.25 26.88
N THR A 75 -6.42 6.51 26.46
CA THR A 75 -6.70 6.86 25.07
C THR A 75 -5.54 6.33 24.22
N ASN A 76 -5.74 5.17 23.59
CA ASN A 76 -4.82 4.63 22.59
C ASN A 76 -4.77 5.63 21.42
N HIS A 77 -3.84 6.58 21.49
CA HIS A 77 -3.57 7.52 20.41
C HIS A 77 -2.73 6.78 19.36
N SER A 78 -3.38 6.02 18.47
CA SER A 78 -2.72 5.68 17.21
C SER A 78 -2.53 6.98 16.42
N ASN A 79 -1.29 7.25 16.01
CA ASN A 79 -1.03 8.38 15.12
C ASN A 79 -1.78 8.14 13.80
N PRO A 80 -2.43 9.17 13.23
CA PRO A 80 -3.13 9.02 11.96
C PRO A 80 -2.15 8.62 10.86
N ILE A 81 -2.57 7.70 10.00
CA ILE A 81 -1.77 7.21 8.87
C ILE A 81 -2.43 7.53 7.53
N THR A 82 -1.65 7.48 6.45
CA THR A 82 -2.19 7.54 5.09
C THR A 82 -1.94 6.22 4.37
N ILE A 83 -2.98 5.66 3.75
CA ILE A 83 -2.86 4.51 2.85
C ILE A 83 -3.21 4.99 1.43
N ILE A 84 -2.35 4.66 0.46
CA ILE A 84 -2.58 4.89 -0.96
C ILE A 84 -2.83 3.54 -1.62
N ASP A 85 -4.07 3.31 -2.03
CA ASP A 85 -4.55 2.13 -2.75
C ASP A 85 -4.65 2.46 -4.26
N PRO A 86 -3.84 1.83 -5.13
CA PRO A 86 -3.83 2.14 -6.56
C PRO A 86 -5.08 1.68 -7.31
N PHE A 87 -5.96 0.90 -6.68
CA PHE A 87 -7.15 0.37 -7.33
C PHE A 87 -8.05 1.48 -7.88
N ASN A 88 -8.27 1.44 -9.20
CA ASN A 88 -9.15 2.35 -9.90
C ASN A 88 -10.44 1.63 -10.33
N PRO A 89 -11.60 1.92 -9.70
CA PRO A 89 -12.86 1.30 -10.09
C PRO A 89 -13.37 1.75 -11.48
N ALA A 90 -12.81 2.82 -12.05
CA ALA A 90 -13.13 3.30 -13.39
C ALA A 90 -12.32 2.59 -14.50
N TRP A 91 -11.42 1.68 -14.14
CA TRP A 91 -10.71 0.86 -15.12
C TRP A 91 -11.69 -0.07 -15.84
N ASP A 92 -11.75 0.02 -17.17
CA ASP A 92 -12.60 -0.79 -18.02
C ASP A 92 -11.90 -1.14 -19.34
N SER A 93 -12.57 -1.90 -20.20
CA SER A 93 -12.02 -2.36 -21.48
C SER A 93 -11.76 -1.25 -22.51
N THR A 94 -12.12 0.01 -22.22
CA THR A 94 -11.85 1.14 -23.11
C THR A 94 -10.48 1.78 -22.87
N TRP A 95 -9.84 1.46 -21.75
CA TRP A 95 -8.48 1.90 -21.44
C TRP A 95 -7.48 1.14 -22.32
N ARG A 96 -6.46 1.85 -22.80
CA ARG A 96 -5.36 1.29 -23.57
C ARG A 96 -4.06 1.59 -22.84
N GLU A 97 -3.22 0.58 -22.69
CA GLU A 97 -1.85 0.73 -22.22
C GLU A 97 -0.97 1.39 -23.30
N ALA A 98 -1.24 2.67 -23.56
CA ALA A 98 -0.57 3.48 -24.55
C ALA A 98 -0.38 4.90 -24.02
N THR A 99 0.76 5.52 -24.34
CA THR A 99 1.07 6.90 -23.91
C THR A 99 0.14 7.95 -24.50
N SER A 100 -0.68 7.59 -25.50
CA SER A 100 -1.72 8.45 -26.07
C SER A 100 -3.07 8.34 -25.36
N ASP A 101 -3.27 7.36 -24.46
CA ASP A 101 -4.45 7.27 -23.62
C ASP A 101 -4.21 8.03 -22.32
N GLU A 102 -4.79 9.22 -22.22
CA GLU A 102 -4.63 10.09 -21.05
C GLU A 102 -5.08 9.43 -19.74
N LYS A 103 -6.06 8.53 -19.79
CA LYS A 103 -6.53 7.83 -18.58
C LYS A 103 -5.44 6.91 -18.04
N PHE A 104 -4.83 6.13 -18.93
CA PHE A 104 -3.73 5.24 -18.59
C PHE A 104 -2.53 6.02 -18.06
N VAL A 105 -2.10 7.08 -18.75
CA VAL A 105 -0.98 7.93 -18.31
C VAL A 105 -1.28 8.53 -16.93
N THR A 106 -2.49 9.05 -16.72
CA THR A 106 -2.91 9.62 -15.42
C THR A 106 -2.84 8.59 -14.29
N GLN A 107 -3.22 7.34 -14.54
CA GLN A 107 -3.14 6.26 -13.56
C GLN A 107 -1.67 5.91 -13.24
N VAL A 108 -0.83 5.78 -14.26
CA VAL A 108 0.59 5.46 -14.07
C VAL A 108 1.30 6.59 -13.31
N ASP A 109 1.03 7.85 -13.65
CA ASP A 109 1.60 9.00 -12.94
C ASP A 109 1.18 9.04 -11.47
N PHE A 110 -0.08 8.69 -11.17
CA PHE A 110 -0.56 8.55 -9.79
C PHE A 110 0.20 7.47 -9.03
N GLU A 111 0.37 6.28 -9.60
CA GLU A 111 1.10 5.16 -8.99
C GLU A 111 2.57 5.50 -8.74
N LEU A 112 3.23 6.14 -9.71
CA LEU A 112 4.61 6.59 -9.58
C LEU A 112 4.78 7.67 -8.49
N GLN A 113 3.85 8.63 -8.42
CA GLN A 113 3.85 9.64 -7.36
C GLN A 113 3.60 8.99 -5.99
N ALA A 114 2.66 8.06 -5.89
CA ALA A 114 2.35 7.34 -4.66
C ALA A 114 3.58 6.56 -4.18
N LEU A 115 4.25 5.86 -5.10
CA LEU A 115 5.51 5.18 -4.82
C LEU A 115 6.52 6.19 -4.27
N GLU A 116 6.75 7.33 -4.94
CA GLU A 116 7.70 8.37 -4.51
C GLU A 116 7.41 8.93 -3.11
N LEU A 117 6.15 9.17 -2.77
CA LEU A 117 5.75 9.74 -1.48
C LEU A 117 5.81 8.74 -0.32
N ALA A 118 5.76 7.44 -0.62
CA ALA A 118 5.65 6.40 0.38
C ALA A 118 6.84 6.33 1.34
N ASP A 119 6.49 6.15 2.60
CA ASP A 119 7.37 5.79 3.71
C ASP A 119 7.53 4.28 3.84
N ILE A 120 6.42 3.59 3.60
CA ILE A 120 6.31 2.15 3.62
C ILE A 120 5.71 1.73 2.28
N VAL A 121 6.43 0.90 1.54
CA VAL A 121 5.91 0.28 0.31
C VAL A 121 5.57 -1.16 0.62
N VAL A 122 4.31 -1.50 0.45
CA VAL A 122 3.81 -2.88 0.51
C VAL A 122 3.69 -3.38 -0.91
N VAL A 123 4.35 -4.50 -1.23
CA VAL A 123 4.20 -5.19 -2.51
C VAL A 123 3.44 -6.48 -2.29
N GLY A 124 2.15 -6.49 -2.62
CA GLY A 124 1.24 -7.62 -2.47
C GLY A 124 1.08 -8.40 -3.78
N LEU A 125 1.65 -9.60 -3.85
CA LEU A 125 1.40 -10.58 -4.90
C LEU A 125 0.42 -11.62 -4.33
N ILE A 126 -0.86 -11.25 -4.33
CA ILE A 126 -1.95 -11.91 -3.59
C ILE A 126 -3.18 -12.03 -4.51
N GLY A 127 -3.88 -13.17 -4.50
CA GLY A 127 -5.15 -13.35 -5.22
C GLY A 127 -5.20 -14.58 -6.12
N GLU A 128 -6.37 -14.84 -6.70
CA GLU A 128 -6.61 -16.08 -7.47
C GLU A 128 -5.63 -16.25 -8.65
N ASP A 129 -5.40 -15.18 -9.42
CA ASP A 129 -4.45 -15.19 -10.55
C ASP A 129 -3.02 -15.55 -10.09
N VAL A 130 -2.63 -15.13 -8.87
CA VAL A 130 -1.32 -15.46 -8.29
C VAL A 130 -1.26 -16.92 -7.88
N GLN A 131 -2.27 -17.38 -7.14
CA GLN A 131 -2.36 -18.76 -6.66
C GLN A 131 -2.47 -19.78 -7.81
N ALA A 132 -3.13 -19.39 -8.90
CA ALA A 132 -3.24 -20.18 -10.13
C ALA A 132 -1.95 -20.17 -10.99
N GLY A 133 -0.93 -19.39 -10.61
CA GLY A 133 0.33 -19.30 -11.35
C GLY A 133 0.22 -18.65 -12.72
N LYS A 134 -0.71 -17.71 -12.88
CA LYS A 134 -0.89 -16.99 -14.15
C LYS A 134 0.35 -16.18 -14.48
N ILE A 135 0.97 -16.52 -15.61
CA ILE A 135 2.15 -15.82 -16.11
C ILE A 135 1.80 -14.36 -16.39
N GLY A 136 2.60 -13.44 -15.86
CA GLY A 136 2.46 -12.00 -16.08
C GLY A 136 1.59 -11.27 -15.04
N ALA A 137 0.82 -12.00 -14.21
CA ALA A 137 0.14 -11.39 -13.07
C ALA A 137 1.18 -10.68 -12.18
N GLY A 138 0.87 -9.46 -11.71
CA GLY A 138 1.77 -8.66 -10.88
C GLY A 138 3.08 -8.22 -11.56
N GLY A 139 3.15 -8.22 -12.90
CA GLY A 139 4.36 -7.85 -13.65
C GLY A 139 4.87 -6.44 -13.33
N THR A 140 3.99 -5.45 -13.29
CA THR A 140 4.33 -4.06 -12.90
C THR A 140 4.86 -3.98 -11.47
N ALA A 141 4.26 -4.74 -10.54
CA ALA A 141 4.68 -4.77 -9.13
C ALA A 141 6.13 -5.26 -8.94
N LEU A 142 6.65 -6.10 -9.85
CA LEU A 142 8.07 -6.49 -9.82
C LEU A 142 9.01 -5.32 -10.16
N VAL A 143 8.58 -4.41 -11.03
CA VAL A 143 9.33 -3.18 -11.36
C VAL A 143 9.30 -2.23 -10.17
N GLU A 144 8.12 -2.02 -9.60
CA GLU A 144 7.91 -1.18 -8.41
C GLU A 144 8.72 -1.69 -7.22
N LEU A 145 8.76 -3.01 -7.00
CA LEU A 145 9.59 -3.64 -5.97
C LEU A 145 11.07 -3.29 -6.15
N GLY A 146 11.60 -3.38 -7.37
CA GLY A 146 13.00 -3.02 -7.64
C GLY A 146 13.29 -1.55 -7.34
N VAL A 147 12.37 -0.65 -7.71
CA VAL A 147 12.48 0.79 -7.41
C VAL A 147 12.42 1.04 -5.90
N ALA A 148 11.48 0.41 -5.20
CA ALA A 148 11.31 0.53 -3.75
C ALA A 148 12.55 0.02 -3.01
N MET A 149 13.07 -1.16 -3.35
CA MET A 149 14.30 -1.70 -2.75
C MET A 149 15.48 -0.77 -2.94
N LYS A 150 15.66 -0.20 -4.14
CA LYS A 150 16.77 0.73 -4.40
C LYS A 150 16.64 2.03 -3.60
N ARG A 151 15.42 2.45 -3.31
CA ARG A 151 15.15 3.61 -2.45
C ARG A 151 15.32 3.27 -0.98
N GLY A 152 14.94 2.08 -0.52
CA GLY A 152 15.13 1.64 0.86
C GLY A 152 16.60 1.71 1.27
N GLU A 153 17.48 1.20 0.40
CA GLU A 153 18.94 1.26 0.58
C GLU A 153 19.49 2.70 0.73
N LYS A 154 18.86 3.70 0.09
CA LYS A 154 19.38 5.08 0.00
C LYS A 154 18.69 6.09 0.91
N LYS A 155 17.40 5.90 1.17
CA LYS A 155 16.49 6.90 1.75
C LYS A 155 15.74 6.37 2.98
N GLY A 156 16.00 5.14 3.42
CA GLY A 156 15.39 4.57 4.63
C GLY A 156 13.89 4.28 4.51
N ILE A 157 13.35 4.12 3.29
CA ILE A 157 11.96 3.66 3.14
C ILE A 157 11.86 2.19 3.55
N LYS A 158 10.78 1.82 4.24
CA LYS A 158 10.49 0.43 4.58
C LYS A 158 9.84 -0.26 3.39
N VAL A 159 10.26 -1.49 3.11
CA VAL A 159 9.65 -2.33 2.07
C VAL A 159 9.18 -3.62 2.72
N LEU A 160 7.92 -3.97 2.49
CA LEU A 160 7.30 -5.22 2.93
C LEU A 160 6.77 -5.95 1.71
N VAL A 161 7.05 -7.25 1.59
CA VAL A 161 6.61 -8.05 0.44
C VAL A 161 5.73 -9.19 0.90
N CYS A 162 4.58 -9.39 0.28
CA CYS A 162 3.78 -10.60 0.47
C CYS A 162 3.67 -11.34 -0.85
N VAL A 163 4.01 -12.63 -0.84
CA VAL A 163 3.89 -13.49 -2.02
C VAL A 163 3.14 -14.75 -1.61
N GLU A 164 1.92 -14.90 -2.11
CA GLU A 164 1.19 -16.16 -1.96
C GLU A 164 1.80 -17.25 -2.82
N GLY A 165 1.69 -18.49 -2.35
CA GLY A 165 2.18 -19.66 -3.06
C GLY A 165 1.53 -19.80 -4.43
N GLY A 166 2.35 -20.07 -5.45
CA GLY A 166 1.90 -20.21 -6.84
C GLY A 166 2.33 -19.06 -7.75
N PHE A 167 2.80 -17.94 -7.20
CA PHE A 167 3.28 -16.81 -8.00
C PHE A 167 4.37 -17.26 -9.00
N TRP A 168 4.20 -16.92 -10.28
CA TRP A 168 5.08 -17.39 -11.36
C TRP A 168 6.55 -16.94 -11.24
N LYS A 169 6.87 -16.00 -10.34
CA LYS A 169 8.23 -15.57 -9.97
C LYS A 169 8.51 -15.67 -8.47
N GLU A 170 7.84 -16.54 -7.74
CA GLU A 170 7.97 -16.69 -6.28
C GLU A 170 9.44 -16.86 -5.83
N ALA A 171 10.15 -17.84 -6.41
CA ALA A 171 11.55 -18.10 -6.07
C ALA A 171 12.47 -16.92 -6.40
N TYR A 172 12.19 -16.19 -7.48
CA TYR A 172 12.94 -14.98 -7.83
C TYR A 172 12.76 -13.88 -6.78
N VAL A 173 11.51 -13.63 -6.36
CA VAL A 173 11.21 -12.65 -5.31
C VAL A 173 11.82 -13.06 -3.97
N ALA A 174 11.82 -14.37 -3.63
CA ALA A 174 12.46 -14.86 -2.42
C ALA A 174 13.96 -14.57 -2.37
N VAL A 175 14.70 -14.90 -3.45
CA VAL A 175 16.13 -14.61 -3.57
C VAL A 175 16.40 -13.10 -3.51
N LEU A 176 15.53 -12.30 -4.14
CA LEU A 176 15.65 -10.85 -4.12
C LEU A 176 15.47 -10.30 -2.69
N CYS A 177 14.42 -10.73 -1.98
CA CYS A 177 14.16 -10.28 -0.62
C CYS A 177 15.30 -10.65 0.33
N GLU A 178 15.81 -11.88 0.25
CA GLU A 178 16.96 -12.33 1.04
C GLU A 178 18.20 -11.46 0.75
N ARG A 179 18.50 -11.23 -0.52
CA ARG A 179 19.68 -10.45 -0.94
C ARG A 179 19.65 -8.99 -0.48
N PHE A 180 18.46 -8.39 -0.44
CA PHE A 180 18.27 -6.98 -0.07
C PHE A 180 17.82 -6.79 1.38
N GLY A 181 17.72 -7.86 2.18
CA GLY A 181 17.29 -7.78 3.58
C GLY A 181 15.85 -7.29 3.74
N VAL A 182 14.97 -7.59 2.78
CA VAL A 182 13.57 -7.18 2.78
C VAL A 182 12.70 -8.27 3.39
N GLU A 183 11.80 -7.86 4.28
CA GLU A 183 10.88 -8.79 4.94
C GLU A 183 9.84 -9.32 3.95
N ARG A 184 9.64 -10.64 3.98
CA ARG A 184 8.73 -11.35 3.08
C ARG A 184 7.75 -12.22 3.86
N PHE A 185 6.48 -12.07 3.55
CA PHE A 185 5.36 -12.82 4.11
C PHE A 185 4.79 -13.79 3.08
N GLY A 186 4.19 -14.89 3.56
CA GLY A 186 3.54 -15.89 2.70
C GLY A 186 2.03 -15.73 2.56
N ASP A 187 1.41 -14.88 3.41
CA ASP A 187 -0.03 -14.66 3.44
C ASP A 187 -0.39 -13.25 3.93
N LEU A 188 -1.60 -12.81 3.59
CA LEU A 188 -2.12 -11.48 3.92
C LEU A 188 -2.17 -11.21 5.43
N MET A 189 -2.49 -12.22 6.26
CA MET A 189 -2.62 -12.01 7.71
C MET A 189 -1.26 -11.79 8.37
N ALA A 190 -0.23 -12.50 7.91
CA ALA A 190 1.15 -12.25 8.32
C ALA A 190 1.63 -10.85 7.90
N LEU A 191 1.33 -10.44 6.66
CA LEU A 191 1.61 -9.08 6.18
C LEU A 191 0.92 -8.01 7.04
N VAL A 192 -0.38 -8.17 7.33
CA VAL A 192 -1.12 -7.20 8.17
C VAL A 192 -0.48 -7.04 9.54
N ARG A 193 -0.07 -8.14 10.20
CA ARG A 193 0.61 -8.06 11.50
C ARG A 193 1.97 -7.37 11.41
N GLY A 194 2.77 -7.71 10.39
CA GLY A 194 4.07 -7.08 10.16
C GLY A 194 3.94 -5.59 9.90
N LEU A 195 3.00 -5.19 9.04
CA LEU A 195 2.74 -3.78 8.76
C LEU A 195 2.20 -3.02 9.97
N GLN A 196 1.31 -3.61 10.76
CA GLN A 196 0.84 -3.01 12.00
C GLN A 196 2.00 -2.72 12.96
N TRP A 197 2.95 -3.65 13.10
CA TRP A 197 4.15 -3.44 13.91
C TRP A 197 4.99 -2.25 13.42
N GLU A 198 5.21 -2.13 12.11
CA GLU A 198 5.93 -1.00 11.53
C GLU A 198 5.22 0.34 11.76
N VAL A 199 3.88 0.34 11.70
CA VAL A 199 3.06 1.53 11.99
C VAL A 199 3.13 1.90 13.47
N ASP A 200 3.06 0.92 14.38
CA ASP A 200 3.09 1.16 15.82
C ASP A 200 4.45 1.68 16.29
N CYS A 201 5.54 1.24 15.64
CA CYS A 201 6.89 1.73 15.91
C CYS A 201 7.21 3.06 15.20
N TRP A 202 6.32 3.56 14.34
CA TRP A 202 6.61 4.71 13.49
C TRP A 202 6.88 5.98 14.31
N GLY A 203 8.05 6.60 14.09
CA GLY A 203 8.46 7.83 14.77
C GLY A 203 9.01 7.63 16.19
N MET A 204 9.16 6.38 16.66
CA MET A 204 9.82 6.08 17.94
C MET A 204 11.36 6.13 17.83
N ASP A 205 11.92 5.99 16.62
CA ASP A 205 13.37 5.97 16.37
C ASP A 205 14.04 7.38 16.36
N GLY A 206 13.35 8.40 16.88
CA GLY A 206 13.79 9.80 16.83
C GLY A 206 14.05 10.46 18.20
N SER A 207 14.05 9.70 19.30
CA SER A 207 14.35 10.21 20.63
C SER A 207 15.71 9.72 21.13
N ASP A 208 16.77 10.33 20.59
CA ASP A 208 18.12 10.37 21.19
C ASP A 208 18.65 11.81 21.18
#